data_AF-A0A3D3LS75-F1
#
_entry.id   AF-A0A3D3LS75-F1
#
_cell.length_a   1.000
_cell.length_b   1.000
_cell.length_c   1.000
_cell.angle_alpha   90.00
_cell.angle_beta   90.00
_cell.angle_gamma   90.00
#
_symmetry.space_group_name_H-M   'P 1'
#
loop_
_entity.id
_entity.type
_entity.pdbx_description
1 polymer ?
#
loop_
_entity_poly.entity_id
_entity_poly.type
_entity_poly.pdbx_seq_one_letter_code
_entity_poly.pdbx_strand_id
1 'polypeptide(L)'
;MNFTLGTAQLGLDYGIANSSGKPDKNSAFEILNQSVKSGVRYYDTAAAYGNSEEILGEFFSSHNSDVFIITKIPPVADRKSV
;
A
#
# COMPACT_ATOMS: atom_id res chain seq x y z
N MET A 1 -7.56 12.24 -14.48
CA MET A 1 -6.21 12.24 -13.89
C MET A 1 -5.94 10.82 -13.41
N ASN A 2 -4.86 10.18 -13.84
CA ASN A 2 -4.56 8.79 -13.48
C ASN A 2 -3.46 8.78 -12.42
N PHE A 3 -3.84 8.85 -11.15
CA PHE A 3 -2.91 8.69 -10.03
C PHE A 3 -2.87 7.24 -9.54
N THR A 4 -1.70 6.81 -9.09
CA THR A 4 -1.49 5.57 -8.34
C THR A 4 -1.10 5.94 -6.92
N LEU A 5 -1.76 5.35 -5.92
CA LEU A 5 -1.38 5.53 -4.53
C LEU A 5 -0.27 4.53 -4.17
N GLY A 6 0.91 5.04 -3.81
CA GLY A 6 1.95 4.21 -3.18
C GLY A 6 1.61 3.90 -1.73
N THR A 7 1.70 2.64 -1.32
CA THR A 7 1.22 2.18 -0.02
C THR A 7 2.31 1.77 0.96
N ALA A 8 3.58 2.06 0.67
CA ALA A 8 4.71 1.70 1.54
C ALA A 8 4.53 2.15 3.00
N GLN A 9 4.07 3.39 3.22
CA GLN A 9 3.84 3.90 4.57
C GLN A 9 2.68 3.21 5.30
N LEU A 10 1.73 2.58 4.60
CA LEU A 10 0.67 1.79 5.27
C LEU A 10 1.25 0.58 6.02
N GLY A 11 2.41 0.09 5.60
CA GLY A 11 3.08 -1.06 6.20
C GLY A 11 4.31 -0.75 7.03
N LEU A 12 4.95 0.42 6.86
CA LEU A 12 6.28 0.76 7.37
C LEU A 12 6.38 2.22 7.86
N ASP A 13 7.39 2.49 8.71
CA ASP A 13 7.91 3.84 8.96
C ASP A 13 8.68 4.35 7.73
N TYR A 14 7.93 4.73 6.70
CA TYR A 14 8.47 5.10 5.38
C TYR A 14 8.13 6.55 5.03
N GLY A 15 9.02 7.23 4.30
CA GLY A 15 8.81 8.54 3.67
C GLY A 15 9.61 9.68 4.31
N ILE A 16 10.16 10.57 3.49
CA ILE A 16 10.98 11.71 3.96
C ILE A 16 10.18 12.74 4.78
N ALA A 17 8.88 12.85 4.50
CA ALA A 17 7.95 13.72 5.22
C ALA A 17 7.23 13.00 6.37
N ASN A 18 7.62 11.76 6.68
CA ASN A 18 6.96 10.99 7.71
C ASN A 18 7.41 11.46 9.10
N SER A 19 6.56 12.25 9.75
CA SER A 19 6.74 12.72 11.13
C SER A 19 5.97 11.90 12.17
N SER A 20 5.09 11.00 11.72
CA SER A 20 4.08 10.34 12.57
C SER A 20 4.19 8.81 12.55
N GLY A 21 5.14 8.29 11.81
CA GLY A 21 5.38 6.87 11.61
C GLY A 21 4.38 6.19 10.68
N LYS A 22 4.28 4.88 10.81
CA LYS A 22 3.29 4.02 10.17
C LYS A 22 1.90 4.36 10.75
N PRO A 23 0.92 4.70 9.90
CA PRO A 23 -0.43 4.98 10.36
C PRO A 23 -1.02 3.74 11.01
N ASP A 24 -1.85 3.97 12.03
CA ASP A 24 -2.71 2.91 12.52
C ASP A 24 -3.75 2.51 11.46
N LYS A 25 -4.46 1.42 11.73
CA LYS A 25 -5.42 0.85 10.79
C LYS A 25 -6.54 1.82 10.43
N ASN A 26 -7.05 2.59 11.39
CA ASN A 26 -8.13 3.54 11.14
C ASN A 26 -7.66 4.64 10.20
N SER A 27 -6.48 5.22 10.47
CA SER A 27 -5.87 6.25 9.64
C SER A 27 -5.55 5.73 8.22
N ALA A 28 -5.06 4.49 8.12
CA ALA A 28 -4.84 3.83 6.83
C ALA A 28 -6.14 3.69 6.03
N PHE A 29 -7.24 3.30 6.68
CA PHE A 29 -8.55 3.16 6.03
C PHE A 29 -9.13 4.51 5.64
N GLU A 30 -8.91 5.56 6.41
CA GLU A 30 -9.29 6.93 6.04
C GLU A 30 -8.56 7.40 4.78
N ILE A 31 -7.24 7.17 4.70
CA ILE A 31 -6.44 7.47 3.50
C ILE A 31 -6.99 6.72 2.28
N LEU A 32 -7.24 5.41 2.42
CA LEU A 32 -7.76 4.58 1.34
C LEU A 32 -9.17 5.03 0.90
N ASN A 33 -10.06 5.33 1.84
CA ASN A 33 -11.38 5.86 1.54
C ASN A 33 -11.32 7.19 0.79
N GLN A 34 -10.43 8.11 1.20
CA GLN A 34 -10.25 9.37 0.47
C GLN A 34 -9.68 9.16 -0.92
N SER A 35 -8.76 8.20 -1.10
CA SER A 35 -8.23 7.88 -2.42
C SER A 35 -9.33 7.38 -3.38
N VAL A 36 -10.22 6.49 -2.90
CA VAL A 36 -11.36 5.99 -3.67
C VAL A 36 -12.32 7.12 -4.03
N LYS A 37 -12.68 7.97 -3.06
CA LYS A 37 -13.54 9.15 -3.29
C LYS A 37 -12.95 10.13 -4.30
N SER A 38 -11.63 10.20 -4.38
CA SER A 38 -10.89 11.04 -5.32
C SER A 38 -10.74 10.41 -6.70
N GLY A 39 -11.27 9.20 -6.92
CA GLY A 39 -11.22 8.49 -8.20
C GLY A 39 -9.92 7.71 -8.45
N VAL A 40 -9.10 7.47 -7.43
CA VAL A 40 -7.92 6.59 -7.54
C VAL A 40 -8.38 5.15 -7.69
N ARG A 41 -7.80 4.43 -8.66
CA ARG A 41 -8.07 3.01 -8.90
C ARG A 41 -6.84 2.11 -8.81
N TYR A 42 -5.64 2.69 -8.83
CA TYR A 42 -4.38 1.95 -8.85
C TYR A 42 -3.64 2.12 -7.53
N TYR A 43 -3.15 1.01 -6.97
CA TYR A 43 -2.44 0.98 -5.70
C TYR A 43 -1.14 0.20 -5.87
N ASP A 44 -0.02 0.85 -5.59
CA ASP A 44 1.32 0.26 -5.66
C ASP A 44 1.76 -0.20 -4.27
N THR A 45 2.01 -1.51 -4.15
CA THR A 45 2.43 -2.19 -2.93
C THR A 45 3.63 -3.11 -3.21
N ALA A 46 4.08 -3.83 -2.19
CA ALA A 46 5.09 -4.86 -2.28
C ALA A 46 5.04 -5.78 -1.05
N ALA A 47 5.46 -7.04 -1.21
CA ALA A 47 5.71 -7.93 -0.08
C ALA A 47 6.75 -7.38 0.92
N ALA A 48 7.64 -6.49 0.47
CA ALA A 48 8.62 -5.82 1.33
C ALA A 48 8.03 -4.67 2.16
N TYR A 49 6.79 -4.24 1.90
CA TYR A 49 6.15 -3.10 2.57
C TYR A 49 5.40 -3.54 3.83
N GLY A 50 6.07 -4.23 4.75
CA GLY A 50 5.48 -4.68 6.01
C GLY A 50 4.16 -5.42 5.80
N ASN A 51 3.08 -4.95 6.43
CA ASN A 51 1.73 -5.50 6.26
C ASN A 51 0.85 -4.69 5.29
N SER A 52 1.43 -3.91 4.37
CA SER A 52 0.65 -3.08 3.45
C SER A 52 -0.32 -3.90 2.58
N GLU A 53 0.05 -5.09 2.14
CA GLU A 53 -0.83 -5.95 1.34
C GLU A 53 -2.04 -6.43 2.16
N GLU A 54 -1.85 -6.75 3.44
CA GLU A 54 -2.93 -7.14 4.35
C GLU A 54 -3.92 -6.00 4.56
N ILE A 55 -3.42 -4.78 4.79
CA ILE A 55 -4.25 -3.58 4.96
C ILE A 55 -5.10 -3.31 3.71
N LEU A 56 -4.50 -3.41 2.51
CA LEU A 56 -5.24 -3.25 1.25
C LEU A 56 -6.28 -4.36 1.07
N GLY A 57 -5.91 -5.61 1.33
CA GLY A 57 -6.80 -6.76 1.22
C GLY A 57 -8.01 -6.63 2.14
N GLU A 58 -7.79 -6.24 3.39
CA GLU A 58 -8.88 -6.02 4.34
C GLU A 58 -9.80 -4.88 3.91
N PHE A 59 -9.23 -3.73 3.53
CA PHE A 59 -10.03 -2.59 3.07
C PHE A 59 -10.88 -2.94 1.85
N PHE A 60 -10.28 -3.52 0.80
CA PHE A 60 -10.99 -3.82 -0.44
C PHE A 60 -11.89 -5.06 -0.38
N SER A 61 -11.70 -5.97 0.58
CA SER A 61 -12.63 -7.09 0.79
C SER A 61 -14.08 -6.63 1.08
N SER A 62 -14.23 -5.42 1.60
CA SER A 62 -15.52 -4.81 1.92
C SER A 62 -16.02 -3.79 0.86
N HIS A 63 -15.25 -3.55 -0.21
CA HIS A 63 -15.54 -2.54 -1.22
C HIS A 63 -15.65 -3.15 -2.62
N ASN A 64 -16.84 -3.07 -3.24
CA ASN A 64 -17.08 -3.48 -4.63
C ASN A 64 -16.61 -2.40 -5.63
N SER A 65 -15.36 -1.98 -5.53
CA SER A 65 -14.77 -0.95 -6.39
C SER A 65 -13.85 -1.59 -7.43
N ASP A 66 -13.83 -1.05 -8.66
CA ASP A 66 -12.82 -1.40 -9.66
C ASP A 66 -11.43 -0.94 -9.18
N VAL A 67 -10.67 -1.88 -8.63
CA VAL A 67 -9.36 -1.65 -8.00
C VAL A 67 -8.29 -2.49 -8.71
N PHE A 68 -7.15 -1.88 -8.94
CA PHE A 68 -5.98 -2.50 -9.56
C PHE A 68 -4.80 -2.47 -8.59
N ILE A 69 -4.34 -3.65 -8.19
CA ILE A 69 -3.20 -3.81 -7.29
C ILE A 69 -1.94 -4.10 -8.11
N ILE A 70 -0.91 -3.29 -7.90
CA ILE A 70 0.43 -3.46 -8.47
C ILE A 70 1.33 -3.90 -7.32
N THR A 71 1.64 -5.19 -7.25
CA THR A 71 2.56 -5.73 -6.22
C THR A 71 3.90 -6.14 -6.82
N LYS A 72 4.87 -6.39 -5.95
CA LYS A 72 6.24 -6.78 -6.27
C LYS A 72 6.55 -8.08 -5.54
N ILE A 73 7.36 -8.92 -6.16
CA ILE A 73 7.81 -10.17 -5.55
C ILE A 73 8.67 -9.90 -4.31
N PRO A 74 8.74 -10.83 -3.34
CA PRO A 74 9.66 -10.75 -2.23
C PRO A 74 11.12 -10.58 -2.71
N PRO A 75 12.01 -10.00 -1.88
CA PRO A 75 13.43 -9.91 -2.19
C PRO A 75 13.96 -11.28 -2.61
N VAL A 76 14.49 -11.34 -3.84
CA VAL A 76 15.15 -12.54 -4.32
C VAL A 76 16.51 -12.59 -3.63
N ALA A 77 16.79 -13.67 -2.90
CA ALA A 77 18.10 -13.83 -2.27
C ALA A 77 19.19 -13.68 -3.33
N ASP A 78 20.18 -12.84 -3.05
CA ASP A 78 21.36 -12.75 -3.91
C ASP A 78 21.97 -14.14 -4.02
N ARG A 79 22.10 -14.65 -5.26
CA ARG A 79 22.96 -15.79 -5.50
C ARG A 79 24.35 -15.35 -5.07
N LYS A 80 24.84 -15.86 -3.93
CA LYS A 80 26.26 -15.78 -3.62
C LYS A 80 26.99 -16.36 -4.83
N SER A 81 27.69 -15.51 -5.57
CA SER A 81 28.65 -15.95 -6.57
C SER A 81 29.61 -16.90 -5.86
N VAL A 82 29.52 -18.17 -6.23
CA VAL A 82 30.41 -19.24 -5.78
C VAL A 82 31.81 -18.97 -6.29
#